data_AF-A0AAV0MXN3-F1
#
_entry.id   AF-A0AAV0MXN3-F1
#
_cell.length_a   1.000
_cell.length_b   1.000
_cell.length_c   1.000
_cell.angle_alpha   90.00
_cell.angle_beta   90.00
_cell.angle_gamma   90.00
#
_symmetry.space_group_name_H-M   'P 1'
#
loop_
_entity.id
_entity.type
_entity.pdbx_description
1 polymer ?
#
loop_
_entity_poly.entity_id
_entity_poly.type
_entity_poly.pdbx_seq_one_letter_code
_entity_poly.pdbx_strand_id
1 'polypeptide(L)'
;MLGWLKTINPEIDGVTGSESNPISTTTSNSSLVYFKDQAAYVDPDPGHSIQAVYEQVFGVEWTAEAPKMNGFAQNAERTLKGMAETVMNGFRPDAVPVYKELAENFAVCDRWFASVPAATQPNRLYVHSATSHGATSNDTKQLAEGFPQKTIFESMEEAGHSFGIYYQYPPATLFYR
;
A
#
# COMPACT_ATOMS: atom_id res chain seq x y z
N MET A 1 -3.09 -1.36 -8.09
CA MET A 1 -3.62 -2.26 -7.05
C MET A 1 -4.45 -3.42 -7.61
N LEU A 2 -4.95 -3.36 -8.85
CA LEU A 2 -5.92 -4.34 -9.35
C LEU A 2 -5.32 -5.43 -10.26
N GLY A 3 -4.03 -5.34 -10.56
CA GLY A 3 -3.23 -6.44 -11.12
C GLY A 3 -3.93 -7.17 -12.28
N TRP A 4 -4.17 -8.46 -12.09
CA TRP A 4 -4.75 -9.35 -13.09
C TRP A 4 -6.25 -9.18 -13.29
N LEU A 5 -6.94 -8.31 -12.54
CA LEU A 5 -8.34 -7.95 -12.84
C LEU A 5 -8.48 -7.23 -14.19
N LYS A 6 -7.38 -6.75 -14.79
CA LYS A 6 -7.38 -6.27 -16.17
C LYS A 6 -7.86 -7.33 -17.18
N THR A 7 -7.70 -8.62 -16.89
CA THR A 7 -8.12 -9.70 -17.80
C THR A 7 -9.62 -9.88 -17.89
N ILE A 8 -10.36 -9.45 -16.86
CA ILE A 8 -11.84 -9.47 -16.82
C ILE A 8 -12.43 -8.12 -17.24
N ASN A 9 -11.74 -7.01 -16.95
CA ASN A 9 -12.10 -5.67 -17.40
C ASN A 9 -10.86 -4.94 -17.96
N PRO A 10 -10.72 -4.86 -19.29
CA PRO A 10 -9.56 -4.22 -19.94
C PRO A 10 -9.38 -2.73 -19.64
N GLU A 11 -10.43 -2.02 -19.19
CA GLU A 11 -10.37 -0.60 -18.82
C GLU A 11 -9.58 -0.36 -17.54
N ILE A 12 -9.41 -1.37 -16.70
CA ILE A 12 -8.62 -1.28 -15.47
C ILE A 12 -7.14 -1.02 -15.79
N ASP A 13 -6.55 -0.04 -15.11
CA ASP A 13 -5.11 0.22 -15.02
C ASP A 13 -4.42 -0.88 -14.18
N GLY A 14 -4.27 -2.05 -14.80
CA GLY A 14 -3.67 -3.26 -14.24
C GLY A 14 -2.44 -3.74 -15.01
N VAL A 15 -2.03 -4.99 -14.79
CA VAL A 15 -0.81 -5.55 -15.39
C VAL A 15 -1.09 -6.24 -16.71
N THR A 16 -0.06 -6.30 -17.55
CA THR A 16 -0.06 -6.94 -18.87
C THR A 16 0.79 -8.21 -18.92
N GLY A 17 1.63 -8.43 -17.89
CA GLY A 17 2.64 -9.48 -17.86
C GLY A 17 3.98 -9.06 -18.46
N SER A 18 4.13 -7.79 -18.86
CA SER A 18 5.40 -7.24 -19.32
C SER A 18 6.15 -6.48 -18.23
N GLU A 19 5.49 -6.22 -17.10
CA GLU A 19 6.03 -5.50 -15.95
C GLU A 19 7.13 -6.32 -15.27
N SER A 20 8.23 -5.67 -14.91
CA SER A 20 9.36 -6.31 -14.24
C SER A 20 10.11 -5.34 -13.35
N ASN A 21 10.90 -5.89 -12.43
CA ASN A 21 11.85 -5.15 -11.61
C ASN A 21 13.20 -5.88 -11.60
N PRO A 22 14.33 -5.16 -11.65
CA PRO A 22 15.64 -5.77 -11.47
C PRO A 22 15.83 -6.25 -10.03
N ILE A 23 16.57 -7.35 -9.84
CA ILE A 23 17.03 -7.80 -8.53
C ILE A 23 17.93 -6.76 -7.85
N SER A 24 18.68 -5.98 -8.64
CA SER A 24 19.54 -4.89 -8.16
C SER A 24 19.56 -3.75 -9.17
N THR A 25 19.35 -2.52 -8.69
CA THR A 25 19.38 -1.30 -9.51
C THR A 25 20.80 -0.74 -9.71
N THR A 26 21.77 -1.21 -8.93
CA THR A 26 23.18 -0.78 -8.99
C THR A 26 24.07 -1.73 -9.78
N THR A 27 23.61 -2.96 -10.02
CA THR A 27 24.37 -3.97 -10.78
C THR A 27 24.06 -3.85 -12.27
N SER A 28 25.09 -3.66 -13.09
CA SER A 28 24.95 -3.68 -14.55
C SER A 28 24.43 -5.05 -15.02
N ASN A 29 23.45 -5.07 -15.93
CA ASN A 29 22.78 -6.28 -16.43
C ASN A 29 22.17 -7.17 -15.32
N SER A 30 21.63 -6.57 -14.25
CA SER A 30 20.91 -7.31 -13.23
C SER A 30 19.76 -8.12 -13.82
N SER A 31 19.57 -9.35 -13.33
CA SER A 31 18.43 -10.18 -13.71
C SER A 31 17.11 -9.49 -13.39
N LEU A 32 16.15 -9.60 -14.32
CA LEU A 32 14.80 -9.09 -14.14
C LEU A 32 13.90 -10.16 -13.54
N VAL A 33 13.07 -9.76 -12.58
CA VAL A 33 11.93 -10.53 -12.10
C VAL A 33 10.69 -9.96 -12.74
N TYR A 34 10.02 -10.76 -13.55
CA TYR A 34 8.77 -10.40 -14.21
C TYR A 34 7.59 -10.65 -13.29
N PHE A 35 6.59 -9.77 -13.37
CA PHE A 35 5.36 -9.89 -12.62
C PHE A 35 4.55 -11.10 -13.09
N LYS A 36 4.15 -11.95 -12.15
CA LYS A 36 3.46 -13.22 -12.43
C LYS A 36 2.14 -13.31 -11.65
N ASP A 37 1.45 -14.44 -11.79
CA ASP A 37 0.11 -14.69 -11.28
C ASP A 37 0.06 -15.82 -10.22
N GLN A 38 1.19 -16.04 -9.54
CA GLN A 38 1.43 -17.09 -8.55
C GLN A 38 1.43 -16.55 -7.12
N ALA A 39 0.70 -15.45 -6.87
CA ALA A 39 0.65 -14.88 -5.53
C ALA A 39 0.10 -15.87 -4.50
N ALA A 40 0.68 -15.79 -3.31
CA ALA A 40 0.30 -16.57 -2.15
C ALA A 40 0.32 -15.66 -0.91
N TYR A 41 0.01 -16.23 0.25
CA TYR A 41 0.25 -15.55 1.51
C TYR A 41 1.75 -15.22 1.64
N VAL A 42 2.07 -13.98 1.99
CA VAL A 42 3.44 -13.48 2.07
C VAL A 42 3.88 -13.43 3.53
N ASP A 43 4.93 -14.17 3.85
CA ASP A 43 5.64 -14.18 5.14
C ASP A 43 7.12 -14.49 4.86
N PRO A 44 8.08 -13.65 5.26
CA PRO A 44 7.96 -12.44 6.09
C PRO A 44 7.24 -11.29 5.39
N ASP A 45 6.78 -10.31 6.18
CA ASP A 45 6.16 -9.08 5.69
C ASP A 45 7.17 -8.22 4.90
N PRO A 46 6.84 -7.76 3.68
CA PRO A 46 7.70 -6.84 2.94
C PRO A 46 7.86 -5.48 3.67
N GLY A 47 8.96 -4.79 3.38
CA GLY A 47 9.20 -3.46 3.92
C GLY A 47 8.10 -2.47 3.54
N HIS A 48 7.47 -1.85 4.53
CA HIS A 48 6.41 -0.85 4.35
C HIS A 48 6.65 0.43 5.19
N SER A 49 7.89 0.68 5.60
CA SER A 49 8.31 1.96 6.18
C SER A 49 8.47 3.03 5.10
N ILE A 50 8.54 4.31 5.49
CA ILE A 50 8.78 5.41 4.54
C ILE A 50 10.10 5.23 3.76
N GLN A 51 11.14 4.68 4.38
CA GLN A 51 12.41 4.38 3.73
C GLN A 51 12.28 3.23 2.73
N ALA A 52 11.54 2.17 3.10
CA ALA A 52 11.32 1.02 2.21
C ALA A 52 10.49 1.42 1.00
N VAL A 53 9.37 2.13 1.21
CA VAL A 53 8.51 2.62 0.13
C VAL A 53 9.28 3.58 -0.79
N TYR A 54 10.15 4.44 -0.21
CA TYR A 54 11.04 5.27 -1.01
C TYR A 54 11.96 4.42 -1.89
N GLU A 55 12.67 3.45 -1.33
CA GLU A 55 13.56 2.58 -2.12
C GLU A 55 12.80 1.86 -3.23
N GLN A 56 11.60 1.35 -2.95
CA GLN A 56 10.77 0.66 -3.93
C GLN A 56 10.39 1.55 -5.13
N VAL A 57 10.00 2.80 -4.86
CA VAL A 57 9.54 3.76 -5.88
C VAL A 57 10.71 4.37 -6.65
N PHE A 58 11.84 4.66 -5.99
CA PHE A 58 12.96 5.39 -6.60
C PHE A 58 14.09 4.46 -7.07
N GLY A 59 14.16 3.24 -6.57
CA GLY A 59 15.21 2.27 -6.87
C GLY A 59 16.53 2.53 -6.14
N VAL A 60 16.58 3.54 -5.29
CA VAL A 60 17.78 4.00 -4.58
C VAL A 60 17.42 4.35 -3.15
N GLU A 61 18.42 4.42 -2.29
CA GLU A 61 18.24 4.95 -0.94
C GLU A 61 17.94 6.46 -0.98
N TRP A 62 17.46 6.99 0.15
CA TRP A 62 16.86 8.32 0.27
C TRP A 62 17.74 9.43 -0.35
N THR A 63 17.39 9.86 -1.56
CA THR A 63 18.12 10.85 -2.36
C THR A 63 17.12 11.78 -3.07
N ALA A 64 17.57 12.67 -3.96
CA ALA A 64 16.69 13.53 -4.74
C ALA A 64 16.69 13.07 -6.21
N GLU A 65 16.28 11.82 -6.47
CA GLU A 65 16.14 11.28 -7.81
C GLU A 65 14.68 11.27 -8.29
N ALA A 66 14.48 11.09 -9.59
CA ALA A 66 13.14 10.85 -10.14
C ALA A 66 12.67 9.42 -9.85
N PRO A 67 11.36 9.19 -9.61
CA PRO A 67 10.83 7.85 -9.35
C PRO A 67 10.92 6.97 -10.60
N LYS A 68 11.43 5.74 -10.44
CA LYS A 68 11.68 4.79 -11.53
C LYS A 68 10.82 3.53 -11.44
N MET A 69 10.14 3.31 -10.30
CA MET A 69 9.29 2.15 -10.02
C MET A 69 10.02 0.80 -10.16
N ASN A 70 11.32 0.76 -9.86
CA ASN A 70 12.20 -0.37 -10.15
C ASN A 70 12.94 -0.94 -8.93
N GLY A 71 12.55 -0.54 -7.71
CA GLY A 71 13.20 -0.99 -6.47
C GLY A 71 12.44 -2.07 -5.69
N PHE A 72 11.28 -2.53 -6.16
CA PHE A 72 10.43 -3.47 -5.42
C PHE A 72 11.11 -4.82 -5.19
N ALA A 73 11.67 -5.42 -6.25
CA ALA A 73 12.39 -6.69 -6.16
C ALA A 73 13.67 -6.55 -5.32
N GLN A 74 14.44 -5.48 -5.53
CA GLN A 74 15.64 -5.20 -4.74
C GLN A 74 15.35 -5.07 -3.24
N ASN A 75 14.34 -4.27 -2.88
CA ASN A 75 14.00 -4.05 -1.47
C ASN A 75 13.55 -5.36 -0.80
N ALA A 76 12.80 -6.20 -1.51
CA ALA A 76 12.40 -7.51 -1.01
C ALA A 76 13.60 -8.47 -0.82
N GLU A 77 14.56 -8.52 -1.76
CA GLU A 77 15.78 -9.35 -1.61
C GLU A 77 16.64 -8.93 -0.42
N ARG A 78 16.61 -7.65 -0.04
CA ARG A 78 17.27 -7.14 1.16
C ARG A 78 16.59 -7.63 2.45
N THR A 79 15.28 -7.87 2.42
CA THR A 79 14.52 -8.43 3.55
C THR A 79 14.76 -9.93 3.70
N LEU A 80 14.58 -10.68 2.60
CA LEU A 80 14.84 -12.11 2.57
C LEU A 80 15.26 -12.53 1.16
N LYS A 81 16.37 -13.27 1.04
CA LYS A 81 16.84 -13.76 -0.25
C LYS A 81 15.79 -14.65 -0.92
N GLY A 82 15.46 -14.37 -2.18
CA GLY A 82 14.42 -15.04 -2.96
C GLY A 82 13.03 -14.41 -2.85
N MET A 83 12.84 -13.44 -1.97
CA MET A 83 11.55 -12.78 -1.75
C MET A 83 11.13 -11.88 -2.93
N ALA A 84 12.03 -11.54 -3.85
CA ALA A 84 11.65 -10.83 -5.07
C ALA A 84 10.60 -11.60 -5.88
N GLU A 85 10.74 -12.93 -5.98
CA GLU A 85 9.73 -13.76 -6.65
C GLU A 85 8.41 -13.68 -5.90
N THR A 86 8.38 -13.60 -4.57
CA THR A 86 7.12 -13.47 -3.82
C THR A 86 6.41 -12.13 -4.05
N VAL A 87 7.13 -11.01 -4.01
CA VAL A 87 6.51 -9.67 -4.13
C VAL A 87 6.14 -9.30 -5.57
N MET A 88 6.80 -9.90 -6.56
CA MET A 88 6.52 -9.69 -7.98
C MET A 88 5.41 -10.64 -8.48
N ASN A 89 4.38 -10.86 -7.67
CA ASN A 89 3.25 -11.71 -8.01
C ASN A 89 1.92 -11.07 -7.60
N GLY A 90 0.88 -11.28 -8.40
CA GLY A 90 -0.50 -10.88 -8.12
C GLY A 90 -1.45 -12.08 -8.10
N PHE A 91 -2.57 -11.96 -7.39
CA PHE A 91 -3.61 -12.98 -7.43
C PHE A 91 -4.35 -12.94 -8.77
N ARG A 92 -4.65 -14.13 -9.34
CA ARG A 92 -5.62 -14.25 -10.43
C ARG A 92 -7.03 -13.88 -9.95
N PRO A 93 -7.91 -13.37 -10.81
CA PRO A 93 -9.30 -13.05 -10.44
C PRO A 93 -10.02 -14.19 -9.71
N ASP A 94 -9.84 -15.44 -10.17
CA ASP A 94 -10.50 -16.61 -9.57
C ASP A 94 -9.95 -16.99 -8.19
N ALA A 95 -8.76 -16.52 -7.82
CA ALA A 95 -8.21 -16.68 -6.46
C ALA A 95 -8.80 -15.65 -5.48
N VAL A 96 -9.43 -14.59 -5.98
CA VAL A 96 -10.05 -13.51 -5.20
C VAL A 96 -11.50 -13.25 -5.68
N PRO A 97 -12.38 -14.26 -5.64
CA PRO A 97 -13.69 -14.23 -6.32
C PRO A 97 -14.59 -13.09 -5.85
N VAL A 98 -14.49 -12.68 -4.58
CA VAL A 98 -15.27 -11.53 -4.07
C VAL A 98 -14.82 -10.22 -4.73
N TYR A 99 -13.51 -10.01 -4.89
CA TYR A 99 -12.99 -8.81 -5.57
C TYR A 99 -13.29 -8.82 -7.06
N LYS A 100 -13.27 -10.00 -7.69
CA LYS A 100 -13.71 -10.19 -9.08
C LYS A 100 -15.16 -9.72 -9.26
N GLU A 101 -16.09 -10.23 -8.47
CA GLU A 101 -17.51 -9.86 -8.55
C GLU A 101 -17.74 -8.36 -8.31
N LEU A 102 -17.01 -7.76 -7.34
CA LEU A 102 -17.08 -6.32 -7.08
C LEU A 102 -16.58 -5.50 -8.28
N ALA A 103 -15.49 -5.92 -8.91
CA ALA A 103 -14.92 -5.22 -10.07
C ALA A 103 -15.79 -5.34 -11.33
N GLU A 104 -16.56 -6.42 -11.48
CA GLU A 104 -17.47 -6.65 -12.62
C GLU A 104 -18.80 -5.88 -12.48
N ASN A 105 -19.26 -5.65 -11.24
CA ASN A 105 -20.61 -5.14 -11.00
C ASN A 105 -20.67 -3.73 -10.40
N PHE A 106 -19.54 -3.14 -10.01
CA PHE A 106 -19.49 -1.82 -9.36
C PHE A 106 -18.41 -0.91 -9.96
N ALA A 107 -18.48 0.37 -9.59
CA ALA A 107 -17.47 1.35 -9.98
C ALA A 107 -16.13 1.05 -9.30
N VAL A 108 -15.05 1.17 -10.08
CA VAL A 108 -13.69 0.89 -9.65
C VAL A 108 -12.85 2.17 -9.74
N CYS A 109 -12.17 2.51 -8.65
CA CYS A 109 -11.13 3.55 -8.63
C CYS A 109 -9.75 2.88 -8.74
N ASP A 110 -9.24 2.70 -9.95
CA ASP A 110 -7.98 1.99 -10.24
C ASP A 110 -6.72 2.86 -10.09
N ARG A 111 -6.89 4.17 -9.96
CA ARG A 111 -5.86 5.17 -9.63
C ARG A 111 -6.01 5.73 -8.21
N TRP A 112 -6.32 4.86 -7.26
CA TRP A 112 -6.41 5.18 -5.83
C TRP A 112 -5.07 4.93 -5.14
N PHE A 113 -4.48 5.97 -4.56
CA PHE A 113 -3.16 5.92 -3.91
C PHE A 113 -3.27 6.14 -2.41
N ALA A 114 -2.30 5.63 -1.65
CA ALA A 114 -2.13 5.97 -0.25
C ALA A 114 -1.90 7.48 -0.08
N SER A 115 -2.44 8.08 0.99
CA SER A 115 -2.32 9.52 1.24
C SER A 115 -0.87 9.94 1.53
N VAL A 116 -0.08 9.04 2.11
CA VAL A 116 1.35 9.23 2.35
C VAL A 116 2.11 7.91 2.11
N PRO A 117 3.30 7.92 1.47
CA PRO A 117 4.13 6.74 1.26
C PRO A 117 4.84 6.33 2.56
N ALA A 118 4.06 5.98 3.59
CA ALA A 118 4.53 5.65 4.92
C ALA A 118 3.79 4.43 5.49
N ALA A 119 4.14 4.06 6.72
CA ALA A 119 3.58 2.89 7.39
C ALA A 119 2.06 3.01 7.66
N THR A 120 1.52 1.97 8.28
CA THR A 120 0.10 1.78 8.58
C THR A 120 -0.56 2.95 9.31
N GLN A 121 0.04 3.44 10.40
CA GLN A 121 -0.59 4.41 11.29
C GLN A 121 -0.79 5.79 10.63
N PRO A 122 0.21 6.39 9.94
CA PRO A 122 0.01 7.61 9.17
C PRO A 122 -1.18 7.57 8.21
N ASN A 123 -1.33 6.47 7.45
CA ASN A 123 -2.45 6.33 6.51
C ASN A 123 -3.80 6.13 7.22
N ARG A 124 -3.84 5.44 8.37
CA ARG A 124 -5.05 5.37 9.21
C ARG A 124 -5.46 6.74 9.75
N LEU A 125 -4.50 7.62 10.03
CA LEU A 125 -4.80 8.99 10.44
C LEU A 125 -5.47 9.79 9.31
N TYR A 126 -4.94 9.69 8.09
CA TYR A 126 -5.53 10.31 6.90
C TYR A 126 -6.98 9.87 6.65
N VAL A 127 -7.28 8.59 6.81
CA VAL A 127 -8.64 8.05 6.60
C VAL A 127 -9.69 8.76 7.46
N HIS A 128 -9.35 9.14 8.70
CA HIS A 128 -10.32 9.73 9.61
C HIS A 128 -10.23 11.25 9.74
N SER A 129 -9.10 11.87 9.40
CA SER A 129 -8.85 13.31 9.65
C SER A 129 -8.25 14.07 8.47
N ALA A 130 -8.08 13.42 7.31
CA ALA A 130 -7.46 13.98 6.10
C ALA A 130 -6.01 14.50 6.31
N THR A 131 -5.36 14.17 7.43
CA THR A 131 -3.96 14.48 7.72
C THR A 131 -3.35 13.43 8.64
N SER A 132 -2.02 13.25 8.60
CA SER A 132 -1.29 12.45 9.60
C SER A 132 -0.72 13.28 10.74
N HIS A 133 -0.94 14.60 10.74
CA HIS A 133 -0.33 15.54 11.70
C HIS A 133 1.20 15.37 11.81
N GLY A 134 1.85 15.11 10.67
CA GLY A 134 3.30 14.92 10.59
C GLY A 134 3.80 13.54 11.00
N ALA A 135 2.94 12.60 11.40
CA ALA A 135 3.35 11.22 11.64
C ALA A 135 3.82 10.57 10.33
N THR A 136 4.96 9.87 10.40
CA THR A 136 5.61 9.20 9.26
C THR A 136 5.91 7.71 9.52
N SER A 137 5.64 7.23 10.73
CA SER A 137 5.92 5.86 11.16
C SER A 137 4.88 5.38 12.17
N ASN A 138 4.96 4.09 12.55
CA ASN A 138 4.16 3.52 13.62
C ASN A 138 4.82 3.82 14.98
N ASP A 139 4.59 5.02 15.52
CA ASP A 139 5.10 5.44 16.83
C ASP A 139 4.03 5.24 17.93
N THR A 140 4.25 4.24 18.79
CA THR A 140 3.35 3.91 19.89
C THR A 140 3.24 5.02 20.93
N LYS A 141 4.34 5.75 21.19
CA LYS A 141 4.34 6.84 22.17
C LYS A 141 3.50 8.01 21.65
N GLN A 142 3.69 8.38 20.39
CA GLN A 142 2.89 9.43 19.75
C GLN A 142 1.40 9.07 19.72
N LEU A 143 1.05 7.82 19.41
CA LEU A 143 -0.34 7.34 19.48
C LEU A 143 -0.93 7.43 20.88
N ALA A 144 -0.15 7.09 21.90
CA ALA A 144 -0.60 7.17 23.29
C ALA A 144 -0.79 8.62 23.76
N GLU A 145 0.08 9.54 23.32
CA GLU A 145 -0.06 10.99 23.57
C GLU A 145 -1.29 11.59 22.89
N GLY A 146 -1.67 11.03 21.74
CA GLY A 146 -2.85 11.41 20.98
C GLY A 146 -2.59 12.49 19.94
N PHE A 147 -3.60 12.68 19.08
CA PHE A 147 -3.52 13.47 17.87
C PHE A 147 -4.58 14.58 17.87
N PRO A 148 -4.20 15.86 17.71
CA PRO A 148 -5.11 16.99 17.95
C PRO A 148 -6.00 17.34 16.75
N GLN A 149 -5.87 16.61 15.63
CA GLN A 149 -6.62 16.92 14.43
C GLN A 149 -8.07 16.45 14.52
N LYS A 150 -8.97 17.32 14.06
CA LYS A 150 -10.39 17.03 13.93
C LYS A 150 -10.65 15.90 12.94
N THR A 151 -11.57 15.03 13.31
CA THR A 151 -12.00 13.88 12.52
C THR A 151 -13.28 14.16 11.72
N ILE A 152 -13.56 13.30 10.76
CA ILE A 152 -14.85 13.26 10.07
C ILE A 152 -16.01 12.99 11.03
N PHE A 153 -15.78 12.27 12.13
CA PHE A 153 -16.80 11.93 13.11
C PHE A 153 -17.26 13.15 13.91
N GLU A 154 -16.33 13.98 14.37
CA GLU A 154 -16.65 15.28 14.98
C GLU A 154 -17.39 16.18 13.99
N SER A 155 -16.98 16.17 12.72
CA SER A 155 -17.67 16.93 11.67
C SER A 155 -19.12 16.45 11.46
N MET A 156 -19.37 15.14 11.53
CA MET A 156 -20.72 14.57 11.45
C MET A 156 -21.54 14.93 12.69
N GLU A 157 -20.96 14.86 13.89
CA GLU A 157 -21.62 15.24 15.14
C GLU A 157 -22.07 16.70 15.14
N GLU A 158 -21.17 17.62 14.79
CA GLU A 158 -21.47 19.05 14.68
C GLU A 158 -22.56 19.35 13.64
N ALA A 159 -22.63 18.55 12.57
CA ALA A 159 -23.68 18.63 11.56
C ALA A 159 -25.01 17.99 11.99
N GLY A 160 -25.09 17.43 13.21
CA GLY A 160 -26.29 16.77 13.75
C GLY A 160 -26.54 15.38 13.16
N HIS A 161 -25.50 14.72 12.64
CA HIS A 161 -25.59 13.37 12.08
C HIS A 161 -25.05 12.31 13.06
N SER A 162 -25.78 11.19 13.15
CA SER A 162 -25.33 10.02 13.92
C SER A 162 -24.31 9.21 13.15
N PHE A 163 -23.34 8.64 13.84
CA PHE A 163 -22.37 7.69 13.28
C PHE A 163 -22.12 6.51 14.22
N GLY A 164 -21.50 5.45 13.68
CA GLY A 164 -21.06 4.30 14.46
C GLY A 164 -19.65 3.87 14.03
N ILE A 165 -18.84 3.43 15.00
CA ILE A 165 -17.49 2.92 14.78
C ILE A 165 -17.50 1.44 15.17
N TYR A 166 -17.48 0.56 14.17
CA TYR A 166 -17.46 -0.89 14.35
C TYR A 166 -16.05 -1.41 14.16
N TYR A 167 -15.52 -2.14 15.15
CA TYR A 167 -14.12 -2.56 15.17
C TYR A 167 -13.93 -3.92 15.85
N GLN A 168 -12.85 -4.62 15.48
CA GLN A 168 -12.43 -5.88 16.14
C GLN A 168 -11.29 -5.66 17.15
N TYR A 169 -10.41 -4.69 16.90
CA TYR A 169 -9.31 -4.25 17.75
C TYR A 169 -9.49 -2.77 18.09
N PRO A 170 -8.92 -2.25 19.20
CA PRO A 170 -9.12 -0.86 19.62
C PRO A 170 -9.05 0.12 18.44
N PRO A 171 -10.11 0.90 18.18
CA PRO A 171 -10.22 1.63 16.94
C PRO A 171 -9.24 2.79 16.93
N ALA A 172 -8.67 3.09 15.76
CA ALA A 172 -7.72 4.19 15.59
C ALA A 172 -8.31 5.55 16.00
N THR A 173 -9.64 5.66 16.01
CA THR A 173 -10.40 6.83 16.45
C THR A 173 -10.24 7.17 17.94
N LEU A 174 -9.74 6.26 18.77
CA LEU A 174 -9.43 6.55 20.19
C LEU A 174 -8.13 7.34 20.38
N PHE A 175 -7.31 7.48 19.33
CA PHE A 175 -6.04 8.20 19.40
C PHE A 175 -6.18 9.69 19.09
N TYR A 176 -7.38 10.20 18.82
CA TYR A 176 -7.63 11.64 18.64
C TYR A 176 -8.01 12.29 19.97
N ARG A 177 -7.60 13.55 20.17
CA ARG A 177 -7.82 14.31 21.41
C ARG A 177 -8.19 15.76 21.17
#